data_AF-A0A7W1HBX3-F1
#
_entry.id   AF-A0A7W1HBX3-F1
#
_cell.length_a   1.000
_cell.length_b   1.000
_cell.length_c   1.000
_cell.angle_alpha   90.00
_cell.angle_beta   90.00
_cell.angle_gamma   90.00
#
_symmetry.space_group_name_H-M   'P 1'
#
loop_
_entity.id
_entity.type
_entity.pdbx_description
1 polymer ?
#
loop_
_entity_poly.entity_id
_entity_poly.type
_entity_poly.pdbx_seq_one_letter_code
_entity_poly.pdbx_strand_id
1 'polypeptide(L)'
;MTKVLFIMGVGRSGSTILDNLLGELDGFFSLGEVDKLWLEGLIREGKCGCRAPVEECKLWSAVLSAVFDGTQGPRDVERIVRWQMETLRVKNTWRLLRQETDRLSGWESLDAYVRVLNRLYDALARVTGARVLVDSSKRPGQG
;
A
#
# COMPACT_ATOMS: atom_id res chain seq x y z
N MET A 1 16.08 2.50 -5.04
CA MET A 1 15.29 1.28 -4.74
C MET A 1 14.63 1.49 -3.39
N THR A 2 13.30 1.48 -3.36
CA THR A 2 12.52 1.64 -2.13
C THR A 2 12.56 0.34 -1.34
N LYS A 3 13.03 0.38 -0.08
CA LYS A 3 13.05 -0.80 0.79
C LYS A 3 11.77 -0.86 1.60
N VAL A 4 11.06 -1.98 1.51
CA VAL A 4 9.84 -2.24 2.26
C VAL A 4 10.06 -3.43 3.20
N LEU A 5 9.77 -3.23 4.49
CA LEU A 5 9.71 -4.27 5.50
C LEU A 5 8.24 -4.62 5.74
N PHE A 6 7.86 -5.84 5.38
CA PHE A 6 6.47 -6.30 5.49
C PHE A 6 6.25 -7.08 6.79
N ILE A 7 5.25 -6.69 7.59
CA ILE A 7 4.85 -7.41 8.81
C ILE A 7 3.66 -8.32 8.49
N MET A 8 3.95 -9.59 8.23
CA MET A 8 2.92 -10.62 8.03
C MET A 8 2.52 -11.29 9.34
N GLY A 9 1.22 -11.54 9.51
CA GLY A 9 0.71 -12.33 10.61
C GLY A 9 -0.81 -12.35 10.68
N VAL A 10 -1.35 -13.17 11.58
CA VAL A 10 -2.78 -13.20 11.87
C VAL A 10 -3.16 -11.96 12.67
N GLY A 11 -4.39 -11.46 12.49
CA GLY A 11 -4.91 -10.35 13.29
C GLY A 11 -4.82 -10.62 14.80
N ARG A 12 -4.59 -9.56 15.59
CA ARG A 12 -4.44 -9.61 17.06
C ARG A 12 -3.19 -10.36 17.56
N SER A 13 -2.13 -10.40 16.77
CA SER A 13 -0.83 -10.99 17.14
C SER A 13 0.22 -9.96 17.61
N GLY A 14 -0.21 -8.75 18.01
CA GLY A 14 0.72 -7.69 18.40
C GLY A 14 1.43 -6.97 17.24
N SER A 15 1.03 -7.22 15.98
CA SER A 15 1.65 -6.60 14.80
C SER A 15 1.67 -5.08 14.85
N THR A 16 0.64 -4.45 15.42
CA THR A 16 0.58 -2.99 15.59
C THR A 16 1.61 -2.47 16.58
N ILE A 17 1.90 -3.22 17.65
CA ILE A 17 2.96 -2.85 18.61
C ILE A 17 4.31 -2.91 17.91
N LEU A 18 4.57 -3.99 17.15
CA LEU A 18 5.80 -4.14 16.38
C LEU A 18 5.97 -3.05 15.32
N ASP A 19 4.90 -2.74 14.58
CA ASP A 19 4.87 -1.68 13.57
C ASP A 19 5.23 -0.31 14.17
N ASN A 20 4.64 0.04 15.31
CA ASN A 20 4.95 1.27 16.03
C ASN A 20 6.41 1.29 16.52
N LEU A 21 6.90 0.21 17.13
CA LEU A 21 8.29 0.14 17.62
C LEU A 21 9.31 0.32 16.49
N LEU A 22 9.05 -0.26 15.32
CA LEU A 22 9.91 -0.07 14.14
C LEU A 22 9.81 1.34 13.58
N GLY A 23 8.63 1.98 13.67
CA GLY A 23 8.43 3.38 13.26
C GLY A 23 9.22 4.40 14.08
N GLU A 24 9.65 4.06 15.30
CA GLU A 24 10.49 4.92 16.14
C GLU A 24 11.99 4.87 15.75
N LEU A 25 12.39 3.95 14.87
CA LEU A 25 13.79 3.85 14.43
C LEU A 25 14.14 4.93 13.42
N ASP A 26 15.33 5.53 13.53
CA ASP A 26 15.80 6.53 12.59
C ASP A 26 15.81 6.01 11.14
N GLY A 27 15.16 6.76 10.26
CA GLY A 27 15.01 6.42 8.85
C GLY A 27 14.01 5.28 8.56
N PHE A 28 13.23 4.83 9.54
CA PHE A 28 12.09 3.95 9.32
C PHE A 28 10.79 4.77 9.34
N PHE A 29 9.78 4.31 8.62
CA PHE A 29 8.47 4.93 8.65
C PHE A 29 7.37 3.87 8.61
N SER A 30 6.51 3.87 9.62
CA SER A 30 5.35 2.98 9.71
C SER A 30 4.19 3.51 8.86
N LEU A 31 3.73 2.68 7.92
CA LEU A 31 2.64 3.00 7.02
C LEU A 31 1.27 2.56 7.54
N GLY A 32 1.25 1.68 8.55
CA GLY A 32 0.06 0.92 8.92
C GLY A 32 -0.36 -0.07 7.84
N GLU A 33 -1.66 -0.38 7.80
CA GLU A 33 -2.26 -1.31 6.83
C GLU A 33 -2.58 -0.60 5.51
N VAL A 34 -1.57 -0.44 4.66
CA VAL A 34 -1.66 0.26 3.36
C VAL A 34 -2.73 -0.33 2.46
N ASP A 35 -3.01 -1.62 2.58
CA ASP A 35 -4.04 -2.33 1.81
C ASP A 35 -5.45 -1.77 2.01
N LYS A 36 -5.69 -1.14 3.16
CA LYS A 36 -6.95 -0.51 3.52
C LYS A 36 -7.12 0.89 2.94
N LEU A 37 -6.04 1.50 2.42
CA LEU A 37 -6.08 2.85 1.85
C LEU A 37 -7.22 3.01 0.83
N TRP A 38 -7.30 2.09 -0.13
CA TRP A 38 -8.22 2.22 -1.26
C TRP A 38 -9.68 2.16 -0.86
N LEU A 39 -10.08 1.08 -0.17
CA LEU A 39 -11.48 0.86 0.20
C LEU A 39 -11.87 1.62 1.46
N GLU A 40 -11.11 1.48 2.55
CA GLU A 40 -11.48 2.07 3.84
C GLU A 40 -11.09 3.55 3.90
N GLY A 41 -9.93 3.91 3.35
CA GLY A 41 -9.42 5.28 3.39
C GLY A 41 -10.12 6.23 2.42
N LEU A 42 -10.36 5.79 1.19
CA LEU A 42 -10.82 6.69 0.11
C LEU A 42 -12.29 6.47 -0.25
N ILE A 43 -12.70 5.24 -0.57
CA ILE A 43 -14.09 4.95 -0.95
C ILE A 43 -15.05 5.16 0.23
N ARG A 44 -14.62 4.82 1.45
CA ARG A 44 -15.41 4.97 2.68
C ARG A 44 -15.07 6.22 3.49
N GLU A 45 -14.28 7.14 2.92
CA GLU A 45 -13.91 8.40 3.57
C GLU A 45 -13.31 8.22 4.98
N GLY A 46 -12.45 7.21 5.12
CA GLY A 46 -11.79 6.88 6.37
C GLY A 46 -10.87 7.99 6.87
N LYS A 47 -10.52 7.90 8.15
CA LYS A 47 -9.63 8.85 8.82
C LYS A 47 -8.23 8.26 9.01
N CYS A 48 -7.23 9.12 8.91
CA CYS A 48 -5.85 8.81 9.27
C CYS A 48 -5.70 8.73 10.80
N GLY A 49 -4.58 8.19 11.31
CA GLY A 49 -4.22 8.23 12.73
C GLY A 49 -4.17 9.66 13.31
N CYS A 50 -3.93 10.68 12.47
CA CYS A 50 -4.03 12.09 12.85
C CYS A 50 -5.48 12.61 13.01
N ARG A 51 -6.49 11.76 12.78
CA ARG A 51 -7.94 12.03 12.83
C ARG A 51 -8.52 12.88 11.69
N ALA A 52 -7.70 13.43 10.79
CA ALA A 52 -8.20 14.03 9.57
C ALA A 52 -8.70 12.95 8.58
N PRO A 53 -9.71 13.24 7.73
CA PRO A 53 -9.98 12.45 6.54
C PRO A 53 -8.68 12.17 5.77
N VAL A 54 -8.55 10.98 5.19
CA VAL A 54 -7.31 10.59 4.49
C VAL A 54 -6.91 11.60 3.42
N GLU A 55 -7.87 12.15 2.68
CA GLU A 55 -7.60 13.13 1.62
C GLU A 55 -7.17 14.51 2.14
N GLU A 56 -7.46 14.82 3.40
CA GLU A 56 -7.09 16.08 4.05
C GLU A 56 -5.83 15.95 4.93
N CYS A 57 -5.42 14.72 5.24
CA CYS A 57 -4.22 14.47 6.04
C CYS A 57 -2.97 14.95 5.28
N LYS A 58 -2.16 15.81 5.91
CA LYS A 58 -0.94 16.40 5.31
C LYS A 58 -0.02 15.39 4.63
N LEU A 59 0.15 14.20 5.21
CA LEU A 59 0.97 13.14 4.64
C LEU A 59 0.27 12.51 3.42
N TRP A 60 -0.95 12.02 3.62
CA TRP A 60 -1.66 11.26 2.60
C TRP A 60 -2.06 12.14 1.42
N SER A 61 -2.50 13.38 1.62
CA SER A 61 -2.80 14.30 0.53
C SER A 61 -1.59 14.54 -0.39
N ALA A 62 -0.40 14.72 0.19
CA ALA A 62 0.85 14.85 -0.56
C ALA A 62 1.22 13.56 -1.31
N VAL A 63 1.09 12.40 -0.66
CA VAL A 63 1.35 11.09 -1.28
C VAL A 63 0.39 10.83 -2.44
N LEU A 64 -0.91 11.05 -2.23
CA LEU A 64 -1.94 10.83 -3.25
C LEU A 64 -1.75 11.77 -4.43
N SER A 65 -1.42 13.03 -4.18
CA SER A 65 -1.02 13.96 -5.24
C SER A 65 0.16 13.40 -6.05
N ALA A 66 1.23 12.94 -5.40
CA ALA A 66 2.39 12.37 -6.09
C ALA A 66 2.10 11.05 -6.84
N VAL A 67 1.15 10.23 -6.36
CA VAL A 67 0.76 8.96 -7.01
C VAL A 67 -0.03 9.19 -8.30
N PHE A 68 -0.89 10.20 -8.31
CA PHE A 68 -1.81 10.48 -9.41
C PHE A 68 -1.35 11.63 -10.32
N ASP A 69 -0.30 12.36 -9.94
CA ASP A 69 0.34 13.35 -10.79
C ASP A 69 0.78 12.73 -12.13
N GLY A 70 0.55 13.45 -13.23
CA GLY A 70 0.85 12.98 -14.59
C GLY A 70 0.00 11.80 -15.11
N THR A 71 -1.01 11.32 -14.37
CA THR A 71 -1.94 10.33 -14.90
C THR A 71 -2.98 10.99 -15.81
N GLN A 72 -3.13 10.49 -17.04
CA GLN A 72 -4.19 10.96 -17.94
C GLN A 72 -5.54 10.39 -17.47
N GLY A 73 -6.33 11.22 -16.79
CA GLY A 73 -7.71 10.92 -16.41
C GLY A 73 -7.98 10.98 -14.91
N PRO A 74 -9.27 10.82 -14.51
CA PRO A 74 -9.67 10.85 -13.12
C PRO A 74 -9.00 9.74 -12.30
N ARG A 75 -8.81 10.02 -11.01
CA ARG A 75 -8.41 9.03 -10.02
C ARG A 75 -9.51 7.98 -9.87
N ASP A 76 -9.39 6.87 -10.60
CA ASP A 76 -10.35 5.77 -10.55
C ASP A 76 -10.00 4.79 -9.41
N VAL A 77 -10.37 5.18 -8.19
CA VAL A 77 -10.12 4.41 -6.96
C VAL A 77 -10.90 3.10 -6.98
N GLU A 78 -12.13 3.11 -7.50
CA GLU A 78 -13.01 1.96 -7.63
C GLU A 78 -12.37 0.86 -8.47
N ARG A 79 -11.71 1.24 -9.57
CA ARG A 79 -10.97 0.29 -10.40
C ARG A 79 -9.74 -0.26 -9.70
N ILE A 80 -9.03 0.56 -8.90
CA ILE A 80 -7.91 0.07 -8.08
C ILE A 80 -8.38 -0.96 -7.06
N VAL A 81 -9.51 -0.69 -6.36
CA VAL A 81 -10.14 -1.64 -5.45
C VAL A 81 -10.53 -2.93 -6.17
N ARG A 82 -11.11 -2.82 -7.38
CA ARG A 82 -11.47 -3.99 -8.18
C ARG A 82 -10.25 -4.85 -8.51
N TRP A 83 -9.16 -4.25 -8.99
CA TRP A 83 -7.92 -4.97 -9.27
C TRP A 83 -7.35 -5.64 -8.02
N GLN A 84 -7.30 -4.94 -6.89
CA GLN A 84 -6.85 -5.49 -5.61
C GLN A 84 -7.69 -6.71 -5.20
N MET A 85 -9.02 -6.59 -5.26
CA MET A 85 -9.96 -7.62 -4.82
C MET A 85 -10.03 -8.82 -5.77
N GLU A 86 -9.70 -8.64 -7.05
CA GLU A 86 -9.58 -9.73 -8.02
C GLU A 86 -8.26 -10.49 -7.83
N THR A 87 -7.17 -9.76 -7.62
CA THR A 87 -5.81 -10.29 -7.72
C THR A 87 -5.30 -10.85 -6.39
N LEU A 88 -5.49 -10.13 -5.28
CA LEU A 88 -4.90 -10.46 -3.98
C LEU A 88 -5.73 -11.42 -3.12
N ARG A 89 -6.66 -12.17 -3.72
CA ARG A 89 -7.41 -13.20 -2.98
C ARG A 89 -6.47 -14.32 -2.57
N VAL A 90 -6.70 -14.88 -1.38
CA VAL A 90 -5.91 -16.02 -0.84
C VAL A 90 -5.85 -17.20 -1.82
N LYS A 91 -6.94 -17.47 -2.55
CA LYS A 91 -6.96 -18.53 -3.58
C LYS A 91 -5.93 -18.34 -4.70
N ASN A 92 -5.46 -17.11 -4.91
CA ASN A 92 -4.49 -16.76 -5.94
C ASN A 92 -3.05 -16.77 -5.41
N THR A 93 -2.80 -16.98 -4.11
CA THR A 93 -1.46 -16.92 -3.50
C THR A 93 -0.45 -17.82 -4.22
N TRP A 94 -0.84 -19.04 -4.59
CA TRP A 94 0.05 -19.94 -5.35
C TRP A 94 0.39 -19.43 -6.74
N ARG A 95 -0.54 -18.72 -7.39
CA ARG A 95 -0.30 -18.11 -8.70
C ARG A 95 0.65 -16.92 -8.58
N LEU A 96 0.53 -16.15 -7.49
CA LEU A 96 1.40 -15.00 -7.19
C LEU A 96 2.83 -15.44 -6.87
N LEU A 97 3.01 -16.47 -6.04
CA LEU A 97 4.33 -17.02 -5.67
C LEU A 97 5.12 -17.61 -6.85
N ARG A 98 4.44 -17.92 -7.96
CA ARG A 98 5.06 -18.43 -9.19
C ARG A 98 5.39 -17.32 -10.20
N GLN A 99 5.05 -16.06 -9.91
CA GLN A 99 5.39 -14.95 -10.79
C GLN A 99 6.86 -14.60 -10.65
N GLU A 100 7.53 -14.37 -11.79
CA GLU A 100 8.85 -13.75 -11.79
C GLU A 100 8.71 -12.24 -11.60
N THR A 101 9.47 -11.67 -10.68
CA THR A 101 9.37 -10.25 -10.29
C THR A 101 9.74 -9.29 -11.42
N ASP A 102 10.51 -9.73 -12.41
CA ASP A 102 11.04 -8.90 -13.50
C ASP A 102 10.21 -9.00 -14.80
N ARG A 103 9.08 -9.70 -14.78
CA ARG A 103 8.21 -9.89 -15.96
C ARG A 103 6.77 -9.49 -15.67
N LEU A 104 6.08 -9.04 -16.73
CA LEU A 104 4.62 -8.89 -16.69
C LEU A 104 3.99 -10.25 -16.39
N SER A 105 2.99 -10.26 -15.51
CA SER A 105 2.36 -11.50 -15.06
C SER A 105 1.43 -12.13 -16.11
N GLY A 106 1.14 -11.39 -17.19
CA GLY A 106 0.09 -11.73 -18.16
C GLY A 106 -1.31 -11.62 -17.56
N TRP A 107 -1.44 -11.04 -16.36
CA TRP A 107 -2.69 -10.80 -15.66
C TRP A 107 -2.88 -9.30 -15.54
N GLU A 108 -3.66 -8.74 -16.48
CA GLU A 108 -3.79 -7.29 -16.66
C GLU A 108 -4.14 -6.53 -15.38
N SER A 109 -5.07 -7.05 -14.57
CA SER A 109 -5.46 -6.45 -13.29
C SER A 109 -4.33 -6.48 -12.26
N LEU A 110 -3.53 -7.54 -12.21
CA LEU A 110 -2.35 -7.63 -11.33
C LEU A 110 -1.29 -6.64 -11.78
N ASP A 111 -0.97 -6.62 -13.07
CA ASP A 111 0.04 -5.70 -13.63
C ASP A 111 -0.37 -4.24 -13.41
N ALA A 112 -1.65 -3.91 -13.56
CA ALA A 112 -2.18 -2.59 -13.28
C ALA A 112 -2.11 -2.23 -11.80
N TYR A 113 -2.46 -3.16 -10.91
CA TYR A 113 -2.38 -2.95 -9.46
C TYR A 113 -0.94 -2.77 -8.99
N VAL A 114 0.00 -3.61 -9.46
CA VAL A 114 1.43 -3.50 -9.13
C VAL A 114 2.00 -2.15 -9.58
N ARG A 115 1.61 -1.64 -10.77
CA ARG A 115 2.01 -0.30 -11.22
C ARG A 115 1.56 0.80 -10.26
N VAL A 116 0.32 0.74 -9.75
CA VAL A 116 -0.19 1.70 -8.77
C VAL A 116 0.52 1.56 -7.43
N LEU A 117 0.74 0.32 -6.97
CA LEU A 117 1.40 0.03 -5.71
C LEU A 117 2.87 0.50 -5.71
N ASN A 118 3.60 0.31 -6.80
CA ASN A 118 4.98 0.81 -6.95
C ASN A 118 5.03 2.34 -6.86
N ARG A 119 4.12 3.05 -7.56
CA ARG A 119 4.02 4.51 -7.44
C ARG A 119 3.69 4.95 -6.01
N LEU A 120 2.82 4.20 -5.32
CA LEU A 120 2.47 4.47 -3.93
C LEU A 120 3.68 4.37 -3.00
N TYR A 121 4.45 3.28 -3.08
CA TYR A 121 5.66 3.13 -2.27
C TYR A 121 6.73 4.17 -2.60
N ASP A 122 6.94 4.48 -3.88
CA ASP A 122 7.89 5.51 -4.30
C ASP A 122 7.48 6.91 -3.82
N ALA A 123 6.19 7.23 -3.86
CA ALA A 123 5.66 8.48 -3.33
C ALA A 123 5.82 8.54 -1.80
N LEU A 124 5.52 7.44 -1.09
CA LEU A 124 5.70 7.34 0.36
C LEU A 124 7.16 7.53 0.76
N ALA A 125 8.09 6.85 0.11
CA ALA A 125 9.52 6.99 0.38
C ALA A 125 10.00 8.44 0.15
N ARG A 126 9.52 9.09 -0.93
CA ARG A 126 9.88 10.47 -1.24
C ARG A 126 9.32 11.48 -0.24
N VAL A 127 8.04 11.36 0.12
CA VAL A 127 7.36 12.31 1.01
C VAL A 127 7.85 12.15 2.46
N THR A 128 8.13 10.93 2.89
CA THR A 128 8.60 10.65 4.26
C THR A 128 10.11 10.79 4.42
N GLY A 129 10.89 10.70 3.34
CA GLY A 129 12.35 10.63 3.39
C GLY A 129 12.88 9.34 4.01
N ALA A 130 12.02 8.33 4.21
CA ALA A 130 12.38 7.10 4.89
C ALA A 130 13.36 6.24 4.08
N ARG A 131 14.31 5.62 4.78
CA ARG A 131 15.18 4.58 4.22
C ARG A 131 14.47 3.23 4.14
N VAL A 132 13.55 2.97 5.07
CA VAL A 132 12.76 1.74 5.14
C VAL A 132 11.31 2.10 5.43
N LEU A 133 10.40 1.61 4.58
CA LEU A 133 8.97 1.68 4.81
C LEU A 133 8.49 0.40 5.49
N VAL A 134 7.71 0.50 6.56
CA VAL A 134 7.13 -0.64 7.26
C VAL A 134 5.65 -0.73 6.88
N ASP A 135 5.25 -1.79 6.18
CA ASP A 135 3.85 -2.07 5.85
C ASP A 135 3.35 -3.25 6.69
N SER A 136 2.28 -3.02 7.46
CA SER A 136 1.67 -4.01 8.36
C SER A 136 0.36 -4.59 7.83
N SER A 137 0.13 -4.47 6.52
CA SER A 137 -0.94 -5.14 5.79
C SER A 137 -0.85 -6.66 5.93
N LYS A 138 -2.00 -7.33 6.03
CA LYS A 138 -2.06 -8.75 6.40
C LYS A 138 -2.57 -9.67 5.29
N ARG A 139 -2.68 -9.16 4.06
CA ARG A 139 -3.09 -9.98 2.91
C ARG A 139 -1.89 -10.76 2.38
N PRO A 140 -1.98 -12.11 2.27
CA PRO A 140 -0.87 -12.92 1.78
C PRO A 140 -0.38 -12.57 0.37
N GLY A 141 -1.24 -12.00 -0.48
CA GLY A 141 -0.87 -11.60 -1.84
C GLY A 141 -0.14 -10.26 -1.95
N GLN A 142 0.11 -9.57 -0.83
CA GLN A 142 0.67 -8.21 -0.82
C GLN A 142 2.12 -8.13 -0.35
N GLY A 143 2.60 -9.18 0.32
CA GLY A 143 4.01 -9.35 0.69
C GLY A 143 4.79 -10.11 -0.35
#